data_AF-A0A534ZHE9-F1
#
_entry.id   AF-A0A534ZHE9-F1
#
_cell.length_a   1.000
_cell.length_b   1.000
_cell.length_c   1.000
_cell.angle_alpha   90.00
_cell.angle_beta   90.00
_cell.angle_gamma   90.00
#
_symmetry.space_group_name_H-M   'P 1'
#
loop_
_entity.id
_entity.type
_entity.pdbx_description
1 polymer ?
#
loop_
_entity_poly.entity_id
_entity_poly.type
_entity_poly.pdbx_seq_one_letter_code
_entity_poly.pdbx_strand_id
1 'polypeptide(L)'
;MGNLLLAGAYIANGRSFNPAVTQLARALHCRADVLNVTTGENRILVALKADGEILEREARIVGPQSPVPIRALYLLPEMLTDACWHALAPLDVEGRASLLAAAHRDAELSVEARSAIEAADVLVYGPGTQHSSLLPSYLTRGI
;
A
#
# COMPACT_ATOMS: atom_id res chain seq x y z
N MET A 1 -17.48 -12.89 4.23
CA MET A 1 -18.17 -12.43 5.47
C MET A 1 -17.30 -11.51 6.32
N GLY A 2 -16.05 -11.85 6.65
CA GLY A 2 -15.15 -10.98 7.45
C GLY A 2 -15.02 -9.55 6.94
N ASN A 3 -14.78 -9.35 5.63
CA ASN A 3 -14.69 -8.00 5.04
C ASN A 3 -15.98 -7.18 5.19
N LEU A 4 -17.15 -7.83 5.20
CA LEU A 4 -18.43 -7.14 5.39
C LEU A 4 -18.61 -6.70 6.85
N LEU A 5 -18.15 -7.51 7.80
CA LEU A 5 -18.13 -7.13 9.22
C LEU A 5 -17.17 -5.96 9.45
N LEU A 6 -15.98 -6.00 8.85
CA LEU A 6 -15.02 -4.89 8.88
C LEU A 6 -15.58 -3.62 8.25
N ALA A 7 -16.22 -3.72 7.07
CA ALA A 7 -16.85 -2.58 6.43
C ALA A 7 -17.99 -1.99 7.28
N GLY A 8 -18.81 -2.84 7.90
CA GLY A 8 -19.86 -2.41 8.82
C GLY A 8 -19.29 -1.68 10.04
N ALA A 9 -18.28 -2.26 10.69
CA ALA A 9 -17.58 -1.63 11.81
C ALA A 9 -16.92 -0.31 11.39
N TYR A 10 -16.30 -0.26 10.22
CA TYR A 10 -15.67 0.94 9.67
C TYR A 10 -16.66 2.08 9.50
N ILE A 11 -17.83 1.81 8.92
CA ILE A 11 -18.91 2.80 8.76
C ILE A 11 -19.44 3.23 10.13
N ALA A 12 -19.66 2.28 11.05
CA ALA A 12 -20.16 2.57 12.40
C ALA A 12 -19.20 3.43 13.24
N ASN A 13 -17.89 3.33 12.99
CA ASN A 13 -16.85 4.14 13.64
C ASN A 13 -16.45 5.38 12.82
N GLY A 14 -17.37 5.94 12.03
CA GLY A 14 -17.12 7.21 11.33
C GLY A 14 -16.05 7.12 10.24
N ARG A 15 -15.89 5.95 9.61
CA ARG A 15 -14.87 5.68 8.59
C ARG A 15 -13.44 5.80 9.15
N SER A 16 -13.23 5.30 10.37
CA SER A 16 -11.90 5.18 10.97
C SER A 16 -11.50 3.72 11.16
N PHE A 17 -10.33 3.34 10.64
CA PHE A 17 -9.90 1.93 10.57
C PHE A 17 -9.51 1.36 11.94
N ASN A 18 -8.60 2.03 12.68
CA ASN A 18 -8.12 1.54 13.97
C ASN A 18 -9.25 1.35 15.01
N PRO A 19 -10.22 2.28 15.15
CA PRO A 19 -11.36 2.08 16.02
C PRO A 19 -12.25 0.90 15.59
N ALA A 20 -12.47 0.73 14.28
CA ALA A 20 -13.27 -0.37 13.75
C ALA A 20 -12.62 -1.73 14.01
N VAL A 21 -11.31 -1.84 13.79
CA VAL A 21 -10.55 -3.06 14.08
C VAL A 21 -10.51 -3.32 15.58
N THR A 22 -10.34 -2.28 16.41
CA THR A 22 -10.37 -2.41 17.88
C THR A 22 -11.73 -2.94 18.37
N GLN A 23 -12.83 -2.44 17.81
CA GLN A 23 -14.18 -2.93 18.13
C GLN A 23 -14.32 -4.41 17.79
N LEU A 24 -13.88 -4.83 16.59
CA LEU A 24 -13.96 -6.22 16.16
C LEU A 24 -13.03 -7.13 16.96
N ALA A 25 -11.79 -6.69 17.25
CA ALA A 25 -10.83 -7.42 18.06
C ALA A 25 -11.38 -7.72 19.45
N ARG A 26 -12.06 -6.74 20.09
CA ARG A 26 -12.75 -6.95 21.37
C ARG A 26 -13.89 -7.96 21.26
N ALA A 27 -14.75 -7.82 20.25
CA ALA A 27 -15.88 -8.73 20.03
C ALA A 27 -15.44 -10.17 19.75
N LEU A 28 -14.27 -10.34 19.13
CA LEU A 28 -13.67 -11.64 18.80
C LEU A 28 -12.70 -12.15 19.87
N HIS A 29 -12.52 -11.42 20.98
CA HIS A 29 -11.57 -11.74 22.04
C HIS A 29 -10.12 -11.96 21.54
N CYS A 30 -9.69 -11.17 20.56
CA CYS A 30 -8.32 -11.18 20.08
C CYS A 30 -7.34 -10.78 21.19
N ARG A 31 -6.18 -11.45 21.25
CA ARG A 31 -5.13 -11.20 22.26
C ARG A 31 -4.05 -10.22 21.81
N ALA A 32 -4.09 -9.82 20.55
CA ALA A 32 -3.11 -8.92 19.94
C ALA A 32 -3.84 -7.72 19.34
N ASP A 33 -3.18 -6.57 19.38
CA ASP A 33 -3.63 -5.37 18.68
C ASP A 33 -3.30 -5.47 17.20
N VAL A 34 -4.26 -5.06 16.37
CA VAL A 34 -4.10 -4.96 14.93
C VAL A 34 -4.28 -3.49 14.56
N LEU A 35 -3.19 -2.89 14.08
CA LEU A 35 -3.12 -1.47 13.77
C LEU A 35 -2.99 -1.28 12.25
N ASN A 36 -3.62 -0.25 11.72
CA ASN A 36 -3.22 0.25 10.41
C ASN A 36 -1.87 0.96 10.52
N VAL A 37 -0.94 0.58 9.65
CA VAL A 37 0.38 1.22 9.59
C VAL A 37 0.28 2.64 9.07
N THR A 38 -0.67 2.95 8.19
CA THR A 38 -0.83 4.29 7.62
C THR A 38 -1.92 5.09 8.35
N THR A 39 -1.98 6.41 8.12
CA THR A 39 -3.08 7.26 8.61
C THR A 39 -4.41 7.03 7.88
N GLY A 40 -4.51 5.99 7.06
CA GLY A 40 -5.73 5.58 6.37
C GLY A 40 -5.83 6.12 4.94
N GLU A 41 -4.77 6.73 4.41
CA GLU A 41 -4.78 7.18 3.03
C GLU A 41 -4.84 6.01 2.06
N ASN A 42 -5.70 6.13 1.06
CA ASN A 42 -5.73 5.18 -0.04
C ASN A 42 -4.57 5.49 -1.00
N ARG A 43 -3.81 4.45 -1.35
CA ARG A 43 -2.72 4.52 -2.34
C ARG A 43 -2.83 3.34 -3.29
N ILE A 44 -2.53 3.58 -4.55
CA ILE A 44 -2.50 2.58 -5.59
C ILE A 44 -1.05 2.21 -5.86
N LEU A 45 -0.73 0.93 -5.63
CA LEU A 45 0.58 0.39 -5.92
C LEU A 45 0.76 0.20 -7.43
N VAL A 46 1.74 0.89 -7.99
CA VAL A 46 2.13 0.82 -9.40
C VAL A 46 3.57 0.34 -9.51
N ALA A 47 3.88 -0.55 -10.44
CA ALA A 47 5.25 -0.97 -10.72
C ALA A 47 5.70 -0.56 -12.12
N LEU A 48 6.96 -0.20 -12.25
CA LEU A 48 7.65 -0.05 -13.53
C LEU A 48 8.66 -1.20 -13.69
N LYS A 49 8.58 -1.92 -14.80
CA LYS A 49 9.50 -3.00 -15.15
C LYS A 49 10.73 -2.48 -15.89
N ALA A 50 11.79 -3.28 -15.95
CA ALA A 50 13.05 -2.89 -16.59
C ALA A 50 12.94 -2.63 -18.11
N ASP A 51 11.94 -3.20 -18.77
CA ASP A 51 11.61 -2.96 -20.19
C ASP A 51 10.65 -1.77 -20.40
N GLY A 52 10.20 -1.13 -19.31
CA GLY A 52 9.27 -0.01 -19.34
C GLY A 52 7.79 -0.39 -19.25
N GLU A 53 7.43 -1.68 -19.14
CA GLU A 53 6.05 -2.07 -18.86
C GLU A 53 5.61 -1.50 -17.50
N ILE A 54 4.40 -0.93 -17.46
CA ILE A 54 3.79 -0.40 -16.24
C ILE A 54 2.71 -1.38 -15.78
N LEU A 55 2.83 -1.87 -14.54
CA LEU A 55 1.81 -2.66 -13.87
C LEU A 55 0.98 -1.71 -13.01
N GLU A 56 -0.24 -1.41 -13.44
CA GLU A 56 -0.99 -0.24 -12.97
C GLU A 56 -1.74 -0.42 -11.63
N ARG A 57 -1.64 -1.62 -11.03
CA ARG A 57 -2.30 -1.98 -9.78
C ARG A 57 -1.66 -3.22 -9.16
N GLU A 58 -1.86 -3.42 -7.86
CA GLU A 58 -1.34 -4.59 -7.12
C GLU A 58 -1.71 -5.93 -7.78
N ALA A 59 -2.96 -6.09 -8.24
CA ALA A 59 -3.41 -7.32 -8.90
C ALA A 59 -2.59 -7.69 -10.15
N ARG A 60 -2.00 -6.71 -10.84
CA ARG A 60 -1.12 -6.93 -12.00
C ARG A 60 0.31 -7.24 -11.59
N ILE A 61 0.74 -6.78 -10.42
CA ILE A 61 2.05 -7.07 -9.83
C ILE A 61 2.10 -8.52 -9.32
N VAL A 62 1.02 -9.00 -8.71
CA VAL A 62 0.95 -10.38 -8.18
C VAL A 62 0.46 -11.42 -9.19
N GLY A 63 -0.18 -10.96 -10.27
CA GLY A 63 -0.71 -11.82 -11.32
C GLY A 63 0.36 -12.42 -12.25
N PRO A 64 -0.05 -13.23 -13.23
CA PRO A 64 0.85 -13.72 -14.27
C PRO A 64 1.56 -12.57 -14.99
N GLN A 65 2.88 -12.63 -15.07
CA GLN A 65 3.71 -11.58 -15.62
C GLN A 65 4.88 -12.15 -16.43
N SER A 66 5.45 -11.31 -17.31
CA SER A 66 6.72 -11.63 -17.97
C SER A 66 7.86 -11.74 -16.95
N PRO A 67 8.94 -12.48 -17.23
CA PRO A 67 10.06 -12.65 -16.30
C PRO A 67 10.93 -11.38 -16.15
N VAL A 68 10.60 -10.30 -16.89
CA VAL A 68 11.30 -9.02 -16.77
C VAL A 68 11.18 -8.52 -15.33
N PRO A 69 12.27 -8.10 -14.69
CA PRO A 69 12.23 -7.67 -13.29
C PRO A 69 11.49 -6.33 -13.11
N ILE A 70 10.87 -6.18 -11.95
CA ILE A 70 10.38 -4.88 -11.47
C ILE A 70 11.59 -4.00 -11.15
N ARG A 71 11.67 -2.81 -11.76
CA ARG A 71 12.72 -1.81 -11.54
C ARG A 71 12.37 -0.91 -10.35
N ALA A 72 11.11 -0.48 -10.26
CA ALA A 72 10.66 0.46 -9.23
C ALA A 72 9.17 0.27 -8.90
N LEU A 73 8.80 0.65 -7.68
CA LEU A 73 7.43 0.71 -7.18
C LEU A 73 7.08 2.16 -6.82
N TYR A 74 5.82 2.52 -7.02
CA TYR A 74 5.29 3.85 -6.75
C TYR A 74 3.93 3.73 -6.05
N LEU A 75 3.64 4.68 -5.17
CA LEU A 75 2.34 4.83 -4.51
C LEU A 75 1.65 6.05 -5.10
N LEU A 76 0.58 5.82 -5.87
CA LEU A 76 -0.18 6.91 -6.48
C LEU A 76 -1.46 7.20 -5.68
N PRO A 77 -1.88 8.47 -5.56
CA PRO A 77 -3.13 8.82 -4.89
C PRO A 77 -4.37 8.43 -5.72
N GLU A 78 -4.22 8.32 -7.04
CA GLU A 78 -5.31 8.08 -8.00
C GLU A 78 -4.86 7.09 -9.09
N MET A 79 -5.84 6.46 -9.75
CA MET A 79 -5.58 5.52 -10.85
C MET A 79 -5.06 6.28 -12.06
N LEU A 80 -4.16 5.66 -12.83
CA LEU A 80 -3.70 6.22 -14.10
C LEU A 80 -4.88 6.38 -15.07
N THR A 81 -5.12 7.62 -15.50
CA THR A 81 -6.16 7.97 -16.47
C THR A 81 -5.67 7.81 -17.90
N ASP A 82 -6.58 7.87 -18.88
CA ASP A 82 -6.20 7.83 -20.31
C ASP A 82 -5.23 8.94 -20.70
N ALA A 83 -5.40 10.14 -20.11
CA ALA A 83 -4.48 11.25 -20.30
C ALA A 83 -3.08 10.94 -19.75
N CYS A 84 -2.98 10.29 -18.59
CA CYS A 84 -1.71 9.82 -18.04
C CYS A 84 -1.04 8.81 -19.00
N TRP A 85 -1.82 7.86 -19.53
CA TRP A 85 -1.30 6.88 -20.49
C TRP A 85 -0.81 7.53 -21.78
N HIS A 86 -1.52 8.52 -22.32
CA HIS A 86 -1.06 9.28 -23.48
C HIS A 86 0.25 10.03 -23.21
N ALA A 87 0.43 10.59 -22.01
CA ALA A 87 1.69 11.24 -21.62
C ALA A 87 2.84 10.24 -21.43
N LEU A 88 2.55 9.02 -20.96
CA LEU A 88 3.55 7.96 -20.72
C LEU A 88 3.97 7.22 -22.00
N ALA A 89 3.09 7.10 -22.98
CA ALA A 89 3.29 6.33 -24.20
C ALA A 89 4.58 6.70 -24.99
N PRO A 90 4.87 7.99 -25.27
CA PRO A 90 6.05 8.37 -26.04
C PRO A 90 7.36 8.32 -25.24
N LEU A 91 7.28 8.16 -23.91
CA LEU A 91 8.44 8.19 -23.03
C LEU A 91 9.18 6.85 -23.03
N ASP A 92 10.51 6.93 -22.91
CA ASP A 92 11.35 5.78 -22.59
C ASP A 92 11.21 5.39 -21.11
N VAL A 93 11.94 4.35 -20.69
CA VAL A 93 11.88 3.83 -19.32
C VAL A 93 12.18 4.91 -18.29
N GLU A 94 13.16 5.79 -18.57
CA GLU A 94 13.58 6.82 -17.62
C GLU A 94 12.60 7.99 -17.55
N GLY A 95 12.02 8.39 -18.69
CA GLY A 95 10.94 9.37 -18.74
C GLY A 95 9.70 8.88 -18.00
N ARG A 96 9.33 7.60 -18.18
CA ARG A 96 8.23 6.98 -17.41
C ARG A 96 8.54 6.96 -15.91
N ALA A 97 9.76 6.56 -15.53
CA ALA A 97 10.19 6.56 -14.14
C ALA A 97 10.09 7.96 -13.51
N SER A 98 10.53 8.99 -14.23
CA SER A 98 10.49 10.38 -13.77
C SER A 98 9.06 10.88 -13.56
N LEU A 99 8.15 10.58 -14.50
CA LEU A 99 6.74 10.97 -14.40
C LEU A 99 6.05 10.27 -13.22
N LEU A 100 6.27 8.96 -13.07
CA LEU A 100 5.72 8.19 -11.95
C LEU A 100 6.30 8.65 -10.60
N ALA A 101 7.59 8.96 -10.52
CA ALA A 101 8.21 9.52 -9.33
C ALA A 101 7.63 10.87 -8.95
N ALA A 102 7.34 11.74 -9.93
CA ALA A 102 6.69 13.03 -9.67
C ALA A 102 5.24 12.87 -9.16
N ALA A 103 4.55 11.81 -9.60
CA ALA A 103 3.19 11.48 -9.17
C ALA A 103 3.14 10.70 -7.83
N HIS A 104 4.26 10.11 -7.41
CA HIS A 104 4.37 9.34 -6.16
C HIS A 104 4.00 10.18 -4.95
N ARG A 105 3.21 9.60 -4.05
CA ARG A 105 2.84 10.16 -2.76
C ARG A 105 2.98 9.09 -1.69
N ASP A 106 3.90 9.31 -0.76
CA ASP A 106 4.05 8.43 0.40
C ASP A 106 2.73 8.34 1.18
N ALA A 107 2.56 7.23 1.89
CA ALA A 107 1.60 7.15 2.99
C ALA A 107 2.31 7.55 4.29
N GLU A 108 1.61 8.25 5.18
CA GLU A 108 2.19 8.67 6.46
C GLU A 108 1.97 7.61 7.54
N LEU A 109 2.98 7.37 8.38
CA LEU A 109 2.89 6.45 9.51
C LEU A 109 1.85 6.93 10.54
N SER A 110 0.95 6.04 10.98
CA SER A 110 -0.02 6.36 12.04
C SER A 110 0.68 6.55 13.39
N VAL A 111 0.09 7.38 14.25
CA VAL A 111 0.62 7.66 15.60
C VAL A 111 0.65 6.37 16.43
N GLU A 112 -0.40 5.55 16.33
CA GLU A 112 -0.52 4.29 17.04
C GLU A 112 0.53 3.28 16.59
N ALA A 113 0.78 3.16 15.28
CA ALA A 113 1.84 2.29 14.76
C ALA A 113 3.23 2.80 15.16
N ARG A 114 3.47 4.12 15.10
CA ARG A 114 4.72 4.73 15.57
C ARG A 114 5.00 4.37 17.03
N SER A 115 4.03 4.60 17.92
CA SER A 115 4.20 4.28 19.34
C SER A 115 4.44 2.79 19.59
N ALA A 116 3.78 1.91 18.83
CA ALA A 116 4.01 0.47 18.94
C ALA A 116 5.42 0.06 18.48
N ILE A 117 5.93 0.67 17.40
CA ILE A 117 7.27 0.40 16.88
C ILE A 117 8.34 0.93 17.84
N GLU A 118 8.18 2.15 18.35
CA GLU A 118 9.14 2.78 19.27
C GLU A 118 9.22 2.05 20.62
N ALA A 119 8.12 1.44 21.06
CA ALA A 119 8.06 0.66 22.30
C ALA A 119 8.47 -0.82 22.13
N ALA A 120 8.71 -1.29 20.91
CA ALA A 120 8.98 -2.70 20.65
C ALA A 120 10.43 -3.07 20.99
N ASP A 121 10.61 -4.16 21.75
CA ASP A 121 11.94 -4.75 21.97
C ASP A 121 12.48 -5.44 20.71
N VAL A 122 11.57 -5.97 19.89
CA VAL A 122 11.88 -6.71 18.65
C VAL A 122 10.86 -6.35 17.58
N LEU A 123 11.35 -5.96 16.40
CA LEU A 123 10.54 -5.80 15.20
C LEU A 123 10.75 -7.01 14.28
N VAL A 124 9.66 -7.73 14.01
CA VAL A 124 9.68 -8.88 13.09
C VAL A 124 9.07 -8.48 11.76
N TYR A 125 9.90 -8.46 10.72
CA TYR A 125 9.43 -8.35 9.35
C TYR A 125 8.98 -9.74 8.87
N GLY A 126 7.65 -9.92 8.85
CA GLY A 126 7.04 -11.22 8.56
C GLY A 126 7.33 -11.74 7.14
N PRO A 127 7.15 -13.05 6.90
CA PRO A 127 7.27 -13.62 5.57
C PRO A 127 6.11 -13.14 4.68
N GLY A 128 6.39 -12.84 3.41
CA GLY A 128 5.38 -12.37 2.46
C GLY A 128 5.94 -12.06 1.08
N THR A 129 5.04 -11.82 0.11
CA THR A 129 5.42 -11.35 -1.22
C THR A 129 6.05 -9.97 -1.10
N GLN A 130 7.35 -9.88 -1.41
CA GLN A 130 8.16 -8.68 -1.20
C GLN A 130 7.52 -7.45 -1.85
N HIS A 131 7.18 -7.53 -3.14
CA HIS A 131 6.76 -6.37 -3.93
C HIS A 131 5.34 -5.86 -3.65
N SER A 132 4.40 -6.75 -3.29
CA SER A 132 2.98 -6.39 -3.17
C SER A 132 2.49 -6.26 -1.74
N SER A 133 3.17 -6.86 -0.76
CA SER A 133 2.69 -6.89 0.62
C SER A 133 3.64 -6.22 1.59
N LEU A 134 4.94 -6.54 1.51
CA LEU A 134 5.92 -6.03 2.47
C LEU A 134 6.45 -4.64 2.10
N LEU A 135 6.97 -4.50 0.88
CA LEU A 135 7.52 -3.24 0.39
C LEU A 135 6.53 -2.08 0.45
N PRO A 136 5.24 -2.22 0.08
CA PRO A 136 4.30 -1.11 0.19
C PRO A 136 4.14 -0.58 1.62
N SER A 137 4.16 -1.46 2.62
CA SER A 137 4.16 -1.03 4.02
C SER A 137 5.47 -0.36 4.43
N TYR A 138 6.62 -0.82 3.91
CA TYR A 138 7.93 -0.23 4.21
C TYR A 138 8.17 1.12 3.50
N LEU A 139 7.45 1.38 2.42
CA LEU A 139 7.44 2.70 1.76
C LEU A 139 6.63 3.74 2.55
N THR A 140 5.95 3.35 3.62
CA THR A 140 5.29 4.31 4.51
C THR A 140 6.34 5.21 5.13
N ARG A 141 6.15 6.52 4.97
CA ARG A 141 7.09 7.51 5.49
C ARG A 141 7.14 7.44 7.01
N GLY A 142 8.33 7.16 7.53
CA GLY A 142 8.60 7.11 8.97
C GLY A 142 8.58 5.71 9.59
N ILE A 143 8.33 4.66 8.80
CA ILE A 143 8.81 3.29 9.08
C ILE A 143 10.33 3.26 8.87
#